data_AF-A0AA87YRA7-F1
#
_entry.id   AF-A0AA87YRA7-F1
#
_cell.length_a   1.000
_cell.length_b   1.000
_cell.length_c   1.000
_cell.angle_alpha   90.00
_cell.angle_beta   90.00
_cell.angle_gamma   90.00
#
_symmetry.space_group_name_H-M   'P 1'
#
loop_
_entity.id
_entity.type
_entity.pdbx_description
1 polymer ?
#
loop_
_entity_poly.entity_id
_entity_poly.type
_entity_poly.pdbx_seq_one_letter_code
_entity_poly.pdbx_strand_id
1 'polypeptide(L)'
;MNMEDSRELLQAQAFIWNRSLNVLDSMSLRCAIQLGIPDAIQNYGKPIPLSQLIAILPIHQTKTPFIERLMRILVHSGFFGLEEEGYVLTGASKLLLKDHPLTHAPFVLGVLDPIMIKPSQCLGAWLQNDDPTPFHTAYGTAFYEKMAHDTELTHLFNHFMANDSLLIANVLTNKCYAEVFEGVGKLVDVGGGTGSVTKAIAA
;
A
#
# COMPACT_ATOMS: atom_id res chain seq x y z
N MET A 1 16.57 -38.26 13.87
CA MET A 1 15.36 -37.42 13.84
C MET A 1 14.21 -38.33 13.47
N ASN A 2 13.20 -38.47 14.32
CA ASN A 2 12.06 -39.34 14.00
C ASN A 2 11.17 -38.67 12.92
N MET A 3 10.15 -39.36 12.41
CA MET A 3 9.30 -38.83 11.33
C MET A 3 8.45 -37.62 11.77
N GLU A 4 8.12 -37.55 13.05
CA GLU A 4 7.33 -36.47 13.67
C GLU A 4 8.19 -35.20 13.82
N ASP A 5 9.40 -35.32 14.37
CA ASP A 5 10.44 -34.28 14.44
C ASP A 5 10.75 -33.72 13.04
N SER A 6 10.82 -34.60 12.03
CA SER A 6 11.12 -34.20 10.64
C SER A 6 9.99 -33.38 10.03
N ARG A 7 8.73 -33.71 10.36
CA ARG A 7 7.55 -32.98 9.88
C ARG A 7 7.45 -31.61 10.55
N GLU A 8 7.68 -31.55 11.86
CA GLU A 8 7.70 -30.30 12.62
C GLU A 8 8.78 -29.35 12.08
N LEU A 9 9.99 -29.87 11.83
CA LEU A 9 11.09 -29.08 11.27
C LEU A 9 10.74 -28.49 9.87
N LEU A 10 10.12 -29.30 9.00
CA LEU A 10 9.68 -28.83 7.68
C LEU A 10 8.61 -27.75 7.77
N GLN A 11 7.66 -27.87 8.71
CA GLN A 11 6.64 -26.85 8.96
C GLN A 11 7.26 -25.56 9.49
N ALA A 12 8.19 -25.65 10.44
CA ALA A 12 8.91 -24.51 10.96
C ALA A 12 9.73 -23.80 9.85
N GLN A 13 10.40 -24.57 8.99
CA GLN A 13 11.15 -24.02 7.86
C GLN A 13 10.24 -23.30 6.85
N ALA A 14 9.12 -23.92 6.48
CA ALA A 14 8.13 -23.31 5.59
C ALA A 14 7.54 -22.02 6.20
N PHE A 15 7.26 -22.03 7.51
CA PHE A 15 6.80 -20.86 8.23
C PHE A 15 7.81 -19.72 8.16
N ILE A 16 9.08 -19.98 8.47
CA ILE A 16 10.16 -18.98 8.39
C ILE A 16 10.23 -18.40 6.98
N TRP A 17 10.28 -19.24 5.95
CA TRP A 17 10.37 -18.79 4.56
C TRP A 17 9.18 -17.93 4.15
N ASN A 18 7.95 -18.36 4.44
CA ASN A 18 6.77 -17.57 4.15
C ASN A 18 6.84 -16.20 4.84
N ARG A 19 7.11 -16.17 6.15
CA ARG A 19 7.16 -14.90 6.90
C ARG A 19 8.26 -13.96 6.43
N SER A 20 9.45 -14.49 6.11
CA SER A 20 10.57 -13.67 5.61
C SER A 20 10.35 -13.17 4.19
N LEU A 21 9.67 -13.93 3.34
CA LEU A 21 9.46 -13.59 1.92
C LEU A 21 8.17 -12.81 1.64
N ASN A 22 7.25 -12.68 2.60
CA ASN A 22 6.03 -11.86 2.46
C ASN A 22 6.30 -10.41 2.02
N VAL A 23 7.51 -9.87 2.23
CA VAL A 23 7.90 -8.54 1.69
C VAL A 23 7.77 -8.47 0.17
N LEU A 24 7.93 -9.61 -0.52
CA LEU A 24 7.79 -9.72 -1.97
C LEU A 24 6.36 -9.48 -2.42
N ASP A 25 5.34 -9.79 -1.60
CA ASP A 25 3.95 -9.53 -1.94
C ASP A 25 3.70 -8.01 -1.98
N SER A 26 4.17 -7.30 -0.94
CA SER A 26 4.10 -5.83 -0.88
C SER A 26 4.86 -5.17 -2.03
N MET A 27 6.07 -5.64 -2.34
CA MET A 27 6.87 -5.08 -3.44
C MET A 27 6.29 -5.42 -4.81
N SER A 28 5.67 -6.60 -4.96
CA SER A 28 4.94 -6.97 -6.17
C SER A 28 3.75 -6.04 -6.39
N LEU A 29 3.02 -5.69 -5.31
CA LEU A 29 1.91 -4.74 -5.37
C LEU A 29 2.38 -3.34 -5.77
N ARG A 30 3.47 -2.85 -5.15
CA ARG A 30 4.12 -1.58 -5.53
C ARG A 30 4.46 -1.59 -7.03
N CYS A 31 5.08 -2.66 -7.51
CA CYS A 31 5.44 -2.83 -8.91
C CYS A 31 4.21 -2.79 -9.83
N ALA A 32 3.12 -3.49 -9.47
CA ALA A 32 1.90 -3.52 -10.25
C ALA A 32 1.28 -2.12 -10.44
N ILE A 33 1.28 -1.32 -9.37
CA ILE A 33 0.80 0.07 -9.41
C ILE A 33 1.72 0.94 -10.28
N GLN A 34 3.05 0.83 -10.10
CA GLN A 34 4.01 1.59 -10.89
C GLN A 34 3.94 1.28 -12.39
N LEU A 35 3.69 0.02 -12.74
CA LEU A 35 3.51 -0.41 -14.13
C LEU A 35 2.13 -0.08 -14.69
N GLY A 36 1.17 0.36 -13.87
CA GLY A 36 -0.20 0.66 -14.30
C GLY A 36 -1.02 -0.58 -14.64
N ILE A 37 -0.72 -1.73 -14.02
CA ILE A 37 -1.46 -2.99 -14.25
C ILE A 37 -2.95 -2.85 -13.94
N PRO A 38 -3.39 -2.25 -12.80
CA PRO A 38 -4.81 -2.08 -12.52
C PRO A 38 -5.55 -1.33 -13.63
N ASP A 39 -4.99 -0.19 -14.06
CA ASP A 39 -5.59 0.64 -15.11
C ASP A 39 -5.60 -0.08 -16.47
N ALA A 40 -4.54 -0.83 -16.80
CA ALA A 40 -4.48 -1.61 -18.04
C ALA A 40 -5.61 -2.66 -18.12
N ILE A 41 -5.87 -3.37 -17.02
CA ILE A 41 -6.97 -4.34 -16.93
C ILE A 41 -8.33 -3.62 -17.03
N GLN A 42 -8.50 -2.51 -16.29
CA GLN A 42 -9.73 -1.71 -16.31
C GLN A 42 -10.07 -1.19 -17.71
N ASN A 43 -9.07 -0.64 -18.41
CA ASN A 43 -9.23 -0.04 -19.74
C ASN A 43 -9.49 -1.09 -20.83
N TYR A 44 -9.06 -2.34 -20.63
CA TYR A 44 -9.39 -3.44 -21.53
C TYR A 44 -10.86 -3.85 -21.44
N GLY A 45 -11.50 -3.64 -20.28
CA GLY A 45 -12.96 -3.77 -20.08
C GLY A 45 -13.50 -5.20 -19.97
N LYS A 46 -12.64 -6.22 -20.05
CA LYS A 46 -12.94 -7.65 -19.93
C LYS A 46 -11.71 -8.41 -19.40
N PRO A 47 -11.76 -9.72 -19.12
CA PRO A 47 -10.56 -10.47 -18.76
C PRO A 47 -9.46 -10.29 -19.81
N ILE A 48 -8.26 -9.86 -19.37
CA ILE A 48 -7.16 -9.53 -20.27
C ILE A 48 -6.18 -10.71 -20.40
N PRO A 49 -5.95 -11.24 -21.62
CA PRO A 49 -4.93 -12.25 -21.83
C PRO A 49 -3.53 -11.72 -21.50
N LEU A 50 -2.64 -12.58 -21.00
CA LEU A 50 -1.27 -12.21 -20.65
C LEU A 50 -0.52 -11.49 -21.80
N SER A 51 -0.70 -11.95 -23.04
CA SER A 51 -0.07 -11.35 -24.22
C SER A 51 -0.54 -9.91 -24.46
N GLN A 52 -1.83 -9.64 -24.26
CA GLN A 52 -2.40 -8.30 -24.40
C GLN A 52 -1.94 -7.39 -23.26
N LEU A 53 -1.90 -7.91 -22.03
CA LEU A 53 -1.38 -7.16 -20.89
C LEU A 53 0.08 -6.75 -21.14
N ILE A 54 0.94 -7.70 -21.55
CA ILE A 54 2.34 -7.43 -21.88
C ILE A 54 2.48 -6.36 -22.97
N ALA A 55 1.62 -6.37 -23.99
CA ALA A 55 1.67 -5.41 -25.09
C ALA A 55 1.32 -3.96 -24.66
N ILE A 56 0.54 -3.81 -23.58
CA ILE A 56 0.11 -2.49 -23.06
C ILE A 56 1.12 -1.93 -22.05
N LEU A 57 1.78 -2.80 -21.27
CA LEU A 57 2.64 -2.35 -20.18
C LEU A 57 3.92 -1.67 -20.69
N PRO A 58 4.40 -0.60 -20.02
CA PRO A 58 5.61 0.12 -20.40
C PRO A 58 6.87 -0.65 -19.96
N ILE A 59 7.11 -1.83 -20.54
CA ILE A 59 8.19 -2.75 -20.16
C ILE A 59 9.11 -3.09 -21.33
N HIS A 60 10.36 -3.43 -21.03
CA HIS A 60 11.30 -3.88 -22.04
C HIS A 60 10.97 -5.31 -22.51
N GLN A 61 11.09 -5.58 -23.82
CA GLN A 61 10.69 -6.86 -24.43
C GLN A 61 11.40 -8.08 -23.80
N THR A 62 12.65 -7.92 -23.36
CA THR A 62 13.42 -8.99 -22.69
C THR A 62 12.92 -9.34 -21.29
N LYS A 63 12.02 -8.53 -20.73
CA LYS A 63 11.46 -8.72 -19.38
C LYS A 63 10.04 -9.31 -19.40
N THR A 64 9.45 -9.48 -20.58
CA THR A 64 8.11 -10.04 -20.75
C THR A 64 7.88 -11.40 -20.08
N PRO A 65 8.86 -12.34 -20.01
CA PRO A 65 8.66 -13.62 -19.32
C PRO A 65 8.45 -13.49 -17.80
N PHE A 66 8.78 -12.34 -17.20
CA PHE A 66 8.63 -12.13 -15.76
C PHE A 66 7.24 -11.61 -15.36
N ILE A 67 6.44 -11.11 -16.31
CA ILE A 67 5.11 -10.57 -16.02
C ILE A 67 4.15 -11.66 -15.55
N GLU A 68 4.22 -12.86 -16.14
CA GLU A 68 3.42 -13.99 -15.68
C GLU A 68 3.71 -14.34 -14.20
N ARG A 69 4.99 -14.31 -13.80
CA ARG A 69 5.40 -14.61 -12.42
C ARG A 69 4.90 -13.54 -11.45
N LEU A 70 5.00 -12.27 -11.84
CA LEU A 70 4.47 -11.15 -11.07
C LEU A 70 2.96 -11.27 -10.89
N MET A 71 2.22 -11.49 -11.98
CA MET A 71 0.77 -11.65 -11.93
C MET A 71 0.34 -12.85 -11.10
N ARG A 72 1.08 -13.97 -11.14
CA ARG A 72 0.78 -15.14 -10.31
C ARG A 72 0.87 -14.83 -8.81
N ILE A 73 1.88 -14.06 -8.38
CA ILE A 73 2.00 -13.62 -6.98
C ILE A 73 0.81 -12.74 -6.59
N LEU A 74 0.46 -11.78 -7.46
CA LEU A 74 -0.62 -10.83 -7.17
C LEU A 74 -2.01 -11.48 -7.19
N VAL A 75 -2.23 -12.49 -8.04
CA VAL A 75 -3.45 -13.32 -8.04
C VAL A 75 -3.52 -14.14 -6.77
N HIS A 76 -2.43 -14.82 -6.40
CA HIS A 76 -2.37 -15.59 -5.16
C HIS A 76 -2.61 -14.72 -3.92
N SER A 77 -2.12 -13.47 -3.94
CA SER A 77 -2.33 -12.47 -2.90
C SER A 77 -3.73 -11.85 -2.89
N GLY A 78 -4.61 -12.21 -3.84
CA GLY A 78 -5.99 -11.74 -3.91
C GLY A 78 -6.20 -10.35 -4.52
N PHE A 79 -5.14 -9.72 -5.07
CA PHE A 79 -5.28 -8.44 -5.76
C PHE A 79 -5.90 -8.59 -7.15
N PHE A 80 -5.67 -9.69 -7.85
CA PHE A 80 -6.27 -9.95 -9.16
C PHE A 80 -6.90 -11.34 -9.19
N GLY A 81 -7.85 -11.52 -10.11
CA GLY A 81 -8.39 -12.83 -10.46
C GLY A 81 -7.79 -13.33 -11.78
N LEU A 82 -7.98 -14.62 -12.03
CA LEU A 82 -7.69 -15.25 -13.31
C LEU A 82 -8.93 -16.06 -13.73
N GLU A 83 -9.55 -15.64 -14.82
CA GLU A 83 -10.67 -16.32 -15.49
C GLU A 83 -10.15 -17.05 -16.73
N GLU A 84 -11.01 -17.83 -17.43
CA GLU A 84 -10.60 -18.61 -18.61
C GLU A 84 -9.94 -17.74 -19.68
N GLU A 85 -10.44 -16.52 -19.88
CA GLU A 85 -9.98 -15.59 -20.91
C GLU A 85 -8.85 -14.65 -20.47
N GLY A 86 -8.53 -14.58 -19.17
CA GLY A 86 -7.41 -13.76 -18.68
C GLY A 86 -7.57 -13.15 -17.28
N TYR A 87 -6.75 -12.14 -16.99
CA TYR A 87 -6.70 -11.49 -15.68
C TYR A 87 -7.85 -10.50 -15.49
N VAL A 88 -8.39 -10.45 -14.27
CA VAL A 88 -9.48 -9.53 -13.88
C VAL A 88 -9.16 -8.78 -12.59
N LEU A 89 -9.82 -7.64 -12.38
CA LEU A 89 -9.73 -6.90 -11.12
C LEU A 89 -10.59 -7.57 -10.03
N THR A 90 -10.06 -7.60 -8.80
CA THR A 90 -10.85 -7.89 -7.60
C THR A 90 -11.34 -6.59 -6.97
N GLY A 91 -12.13 -6.67 -5.90
CA GLY A 91 -12.50 -5.49 -5.11
C GLY A 91 -11.26 -4.72 -4.62
N ALA A 92 -10.18 -5.43 -4.26
CA ALA A 92 -8.95 -4.81 -3.79
C ALA A 92 -8.21 -4.03 -4.89
N SER A 93 -8.04 -4.61 -6.09
CA SER A 93 -7.35 -3.89 -7.18
C SER A 93 -8.18 -2.78 -7.82
N LYS A 94 -9.51 -2.81 -7.72
CA LYS A 94 -10.36 -1.65 -8.09
C LYS A 94 -10.03 -0.41 -7.26
N LEU A 95 -9.70 -0.61 -5.98
CA LEU A 95 -9.20 0.46 -5.11
C LEU A 95 -7.76 0.89 -5.46
N LEU A 96 -7.13 0.37 -6.51
CA LEU A 96 -5.78 0.80 -6.94
C LEU A 96 -5.80 1.55 -8.27
N LEU A 97 -6.97 1.74 -8.86
CA LEU A 97 -7.14 2.51 -10.10
C LEU A 97 -6.86 3.99 -9.84
N LYS A 98 -6.22 4.67 -10.80
CA LYS A 98 -5.82 6.08 -10.64
C LYS A 98 -7.02 7.02 -10.48
N ASP A 99 -8.08 6.76 -11.24
CA ASP A 99 -9.27 7.62 -11.28
C ASP A 99 -10.35 7.17 -10.27
N HIS A 100 -10.06 6.18 -9.42
CA HIS A 100 -11.00 5.78 -8.38
C HIS A 100 -11.02 6.83 -7.26
N PRO A 101 -12.20 7.34 -6.85
CA PRO A 101 -12.30 8.40 -5.83
C PRO A 101 -11.76 7.97 -4.46
N LEU A 102 -11.74 6.67 -4.21
CA LEU A 102 -11.17 6.03 -3.01
C LEU A 102 -9.94 5.19 -3.37
N THR A 103 -9.15 5.61 -4.36
CA THR A 103 -7.92 4.90 -4.70
C THR A 103 -7.04 4.77 -3.45
N HIS A 104 -6.23 3.73 -3.35
CA HIS A 104 -5.24 3.46 -2.31
C HIS A 104 -3.84 3.32 -2.90
N ALA A 105 -3.69 3.55 -4.20
CA ALA A 105 -2.40 3.54 -4.86
C ALA A 105 -1.39 4.51 -4.22
N PRO A 106 -1.74 5.78 -3.91
CA PRO A 106 -0.83 6.70 -3.22
C PRO A 106 -0.38 6.19 -1.86
N PHE A 107 -1.29 5.59 -1.09
CA PHE A 107 -0.99 4.97 0.20
C PHE A 107 0.06 3.87 0.07
N VAL A 108 -0.18 2.90 -0.84
CA VAL A 108 0.75 1.80 -1.07
C VAL A 108 2.12 2.31 -1.54
N LEU A 109 2.16 3.28 -2.44
CA LEU A 109 3.42 3.85 -2.91
C LEU A 109 4.15 4.65 -1.83
N GLY A 110 3.44 5.36 -0.95
CA GLY A 110 4.01 6.13 0.15
C GLY A 110 4.60 5.24 1.24
N VAL A 111 3.83 4.28 1.76
CA VAL A 111 4.28 3.41 2.87
C VAL A 111 5.40 2.45 2.46
N LEU A 112 5.46 2.10 1.17
CA LEU A 112 6.52 1.25 0.61
C LEU A 112 7.68 2.05 0.01
N ASP A 113 7.69 3.38 0.18
CA ASP A 113 8.82 4.20 -0.24
C ASP A 113 10.07 3.87 0.58
N PRO A 114 11.29 3.86 -0.02
CA PRO A 114 12.52 3.62 0.73
C PRO A 114 12.66 4.47 1.99
N ILE A 115 12.16 5.70 1.98
CA ILE A 115 12.22 6.57 3.17
C ILE A 115 11.42 6.04 4.36
N MET A 116 10.30 5.36 4.07
CA MET A 116 9.40 4.77 5.07
C MET A 116 9.84 3.37 5.47
N ILE A 117 10.51 2.63 4.57
CA ILE A 117 10.97 1.25 4.82
C ILE A 117 12.26 1.21 5.64
N LYS A 118 13.25 2.06 5.35
CA LYS A 118 14.58 2.01 6.01
C LYS A 118 14.52 2.03 7.55
N PRO A 119 13.66 2.83 8.22
CA PRO A 119 13.53 2.80 9.68
C PRO A 119 13.25 1.40 10.26
N SER A 120 12.48 0.57 9.56
CA SER A 120 12.18 -0.80 10.00
C SER A 120 13.41 -1.71 10.01
N GLN A 121 14.38 -1.44 9.14
CA GLN A 121 15.65 -2.14 9.08
C GLN A 121 16.61 -1.70 10.20
N CYS A 122 16.37 -0.53 10.79
CA CYS A 122 17.17 0.02 11.87
C CYS A 122 16.64 -0.33 13.28
N LEU A 123 15.53 -1.07 13.40
CA LEU A 123 14.90 -1.39 14.69
C LEU A 123 15.87 -2.03 15.69
N GLY A 124 16.72 -2.96 15.24
CA GLY A 124 17.70 -3.61 16.11
C GLY A 124 18.77 -2.64 16.63
N ALA A 125 19.22 -1.69 15.81
CA ALA A 125 20.19 -0.67 16.21
C ALA A 125 19.55 0.39 17.12
N TRP A 126 18.32 0.81 16.79
CA TRP A 126 17.53 1.74 17.59
C TRP A 126 17.29 1.23 19.01
N LEU A 127 16.94 -0.05 19.17
CA LEU A 127 16.76 -0.66 20.50
C LEU A 127 18.05 -0.71 21.34
N GLN A 128 19.21 -0.44 20.76
CA GLN A 128 20.51 -0.44 21.42
C GLN A 128 21.07 0.96 21.67
N ASN A 129 20.32 2.02 21.34
CA ASN A 129 20.75 3.39 21.50
C ASN A 129 19.66 4.27 22.13
N ASP A 130 20.00 5.53 22.40
CA ASP A 130 19.11 6.50 23.04
C ASP A 130 18.32 7.36 22.04
N ASP A 131 18.33 7.02 20.74
CA ASP A 131 17.59 7.77 19.73
C ASP A 131 16.08 7.64 19.97
N PRO A 132 15.30 8.71 19.78
CA PRO A 132 13.89 8.70 20.14
C PRO A 132 13.03 7.80 19.24
N THR A 133 13.47 7.53 18.00
CA THR A 133 12.70 6.74 17.03
C THR A 133 13.62 5.96 16.08
N PRO A 134 13.15 4.86 15.46
CA PRO A 134 13.89 4.17 14.40
C PRO A 134 14.18 5.07 13.20
N PHE A 135 13.33 6.07 12.96
CA PHE A 135 13.54 7.07 11.91
C PHE A 135 14.76 7.93 12.20
N HIS A 136 14.90 8.37 13.46
CA HIS A 136 16.07 9.12 13.91
C HIS A 136 17.34 8.29 13.77
N THR A 137 17.33 7.01 14.17
CA THR A 137 18.48 6.11 13.95
C THR A 137 18.80 5.93 12.46
N ALA A 138 17.80 5.91 11.58
CA ALA A 138 18.00 5.72 10.15
C ALA A 138 18.49 6.99 9.40
N TYR A 139 18.15 8.18 9.90
CA TYR A 139 18.31 9.46 9.18
C TYR A 139 18.96 10.60 9.97
N GLY A 140 19.22 10.43 11.26
CA GLY A 140 19.86 11.43 12.14
C GLY A 140 18.98 12.64 12.49
N THR A 141 17.68 12.60 12.22
CA THR A 141 16.74 13.70 12.48
C THR A 141 15.34 13.15 12.73
N ALA A 142 14.48 13.91 13.40
CA ALA A 142 13.09 13.52 13.58
C ALA A 142 12.32 13.54 12.24
N PHE A 143 11.27 12.71 12.12
CA PHE A 143 10.49 12.59 10.89
C PHE A 143 9.90 13.94 10.44
N TYR A 144 9.23 14.65 11.35
CA TYR A 144 8.63 15.95 11.05
C TYR A 144 9.66 17.05 10.78
N GLU A 145 10.83 17.00 11.41
CA GLU A 145 11.95 17.90 11.10
C GLU A 145 12.45 17.67 9.68
N LYS A 146 12.63 16.42 9.27
CA LYS A 146 13.03 16.10 7.90
C LYS A 146 11.99 16.58 6.89
N MET A 147 10.70 16.31 7.14
CA MET A 147 9.62 16.79 6.28
C MET A 147 9.62 18.32 6.15
N ALA A 148 9.84 19.05 7.24
CA ALA A 148 9.89 20.52 7.19
C ALA A 148 10.95 21.08 6.22
N HIS A 149 12.00 20.31 5.90
CA HIS A 149 13.06 20.68 4.97
C HIS A 149 12.99 19.97 3.61
N ASP A 150 12.04 19.04 3.43
CA ASP A 150 11.89 18.21 2.24
C ASP A 150 10.46 18.32 1.70
N THR A 151 10.31 19.17 0.68
CA THR A 151 9.00 19.46 0.07
C THR A 151 8.44 18.25 -0.67
N GLU A 152 9.28 17.41 -1.26
CA GLU A 152 8.83 16.19 -1.95
C GLU A 152 8.30 15.17 -0.96
N LEU A 153 9.02 14.94 0.15
CA LEU A 153 8.57 14.07 1.23
C LEU A 153 7.28 14.59 1.88
N THR A 154 7.18 15.89 2.11
CA THR A 154 5.95 16.50 2.65
C THR A 154 4.78 16.32 1.70
N HIS A 155 5.00 16.53 0.39
CA HIS A 155 3.95 16.33 -0.61
C HIS A 155 3.53 14.86 -0.69
N LEU A 156 4.49 13.93 -0.73
CA LEU A 156 4.24 12.49 -0.69
C LEU A 156 3.41 12.12 0.54
N PHE A 157 3.85 12.56 1.74
CA PHE A 157 3.19 12.29 3.01
C PHE A 157 1.76 12.80 3.04
N ASN A 158 1.55 14.07 2.73
CA ASN A 158 0.23 14.67 2.70
C ASN A 158 -0.68 14.00 1.66
N HIS A 159 -0.15 13.67 0.49
CA HIS A 159 -0.91 13.03 -0.57
C HIS A 159 -1.41 11.64 -0.15
N PHE A 160 -0.56 10.83 0.49
CA PHE A 160 -0.97 9.49 0.91
C PHE A 160 -1.84 9.49 2.19
N MET A 161 -1.67 10.46 3.10
CA MET A 161 -2.52 10.62 4.30
C MET A 161 -3.90 11.21 3.97
N ALA A 162 -4.01 12.00 2.90
CA ALA A 162 -5.32 12.52 2.45
C ALA A 162 -6.20 11.42 1.84
N ASN A 163 -5.60 10.30 1.46
CA ASN A 163 -6.20 9.30 0.60
C ASN A 163 -7.28 8.45 1.29
N ASP A 164 -7.06 8.06 2.54
CA ASP A 164 -8.07 7.38 3.38
C ASP A 164 -9.00 8.37 4.11
N SER A 165 -8.54 9.63 4.29
CA SER A 165 -9.29 10.69 4.95
C SER A 165 -10.69 10.90 4.37
N LEU A 166 -10.87 10.78 3.04
CA LEU A 166 -12.19 10.92 2.40
C LEU A 166 -13.12 9.74 2.71
N LEU A 167 -12.61 8.51 2.70
CA LEU A 167 -13.39 7.33 3.07
C LEU A 167 -13.83 7.44 4.54
N ILE A 168 -12.87 7.75 5.41
CA ILE A 168 -13.12 7.90 6.85
C ILE A 168 -14.10 9.04 7.09
N ALA A 169 -13.93 10.19 6.44
CA ALA A 169 -14.85 11.30 6.56
C ALA A 169 -16.26 10.94 6.11
N ASN A 170 -16.42 10.25 4.97
CA ASN A 170 -17.73 9.76 4.51
C ASN A 170 -18.39 8.79 5.49
N VAL A 171 -17.60 7.96 6.17
CA VAL A 171 -18.11 7.10 7.24
C VAL A 171 -18.57 7.95 8.43
N LEU A 172 -17.75 8.88 8.89
CA LEU A 172 -18.05 9.76 10.03
C LEU A 172 -19.29 10.63 9.79
N THR A 173 -19.48 11.12 8.57
CA THR A 173 -20.64 11.96 8.19
C THR A 173 -21.85 11.15 7.74
N ASN A 174 -21.74 9.82 7.63
CA ASN A 174 -22.88 8.96 7.34
C ASN A 174 -23.88 9.01 8.52
N LYS A 175 -25.16 8.76 8.22
CA LYS A 175 -26.26 8.69 9.18
C LYS A 175 -25.99 7.73 10.35
N CYS A 176 -25.13 6.73 10.15
CA CYS A 176 -24.73 5.79 11.19
C CYS A 176 -23.88 6.41 12.31
N TYR A 177 -23.22 7.54 12.07
CA TYR A 177 -22.31 8.19 13.03
C TYR A 177 -22.65 9.68 13.28
N ALA A 178 -23.75 10.17 12.69
CA ALA A 178 -24.16 11.57 12.80
C ALA A 178 -24.39 12.02 14.25
N GLU A 179 -24.76 11.10 15.15
CA GLU A 179 -24.92 11.34 16.59
C GLU A 179 -23.64 11.86 17.27
N VAL A 180 -22.46 11.53 16.73
CA VAL A 180 -21.16 12.00 17.27
C VAL A 180 -21.03 13.53 17.21
N PHE A 181 -21.72 14.15 16.25
CA PHE A 181 -21.66 15.60 16.03
C PHE A 181 -22.89 16.34 16.57
N GLU A 182 -23.86 15.62 17.16
CA GLU A 182 -25.07 16.24 17.69
C GLU A 182 -24.74 17.14 18.90
N GLY A 183 -25.20 18.40 18.85
CA GLY A 183 -24.93 19.38 19.91
C GLY A 183 -23.51 19.97 19.91
N VAL A 184 -22.64 19.58 18.98
CA VAL A 184 -21.29 20.14 18.86
C VAL A 184 -21.35 21.51 18.19
N GLY A 185 -21.18 22.58 18.98
CA GLY A 185 -21.16 23.96 18.47
C GLY A 185 -19.80 24.42 17.93
N LYS A 186 -18.70 23.75 18.30
CA LYS A 186 -17.32 24.06 17.86
C LYS A 186 -16.48 22.78 17.84
N LEU A 187 -15.68 22.61 16.79
CA LEU A 187 -14.78 21.48 16.58
C LEU A 187 -13.36 22.00 16.31
N VAL A 188 -12.35 21.35 16.88
CA VAL A 188 -10.92 21.60 16.58
C VAL A 188 -10.26 20.29 16.21
N ASP A 189 -9.72 20.23 14.99
CA ASP A 189 -9.00 19.07 14.45
C ASP A 189 -7.49 19.22 14.72
N VAL A 190 -7.04 18.69 15.88
CA VAL A 190 -5.64 18.77 16.30
C VAL A 190 -4.82 17.81 15.43
N GLY A 191 -3.90 18.36 14.64
CA GLY A 191 -3.14 17.57 13.67
C GLY A 191 -3.90 17.30 12.36
N GLY A 192 -4.96 18.06 12.06
CA GLY A 192 -5.81 17.90 10.87
C GLY A 192 -5.14 18.10 9.50
N GLY A 193 -3.82 18.27 9.46
CA GLY A 193 -3.03 18.38 8.23
C GLY A 193 -3.54 19.50 7.31
N THR A 194 -3.94 19.12 6.09
CA THR A 194 -4.50 20.03 5.08
C THR A 194 -6.00 20.33 5.27
N GLY A 195 -6.58 19.85 6.37
CA GLY A 195 -7.96 20.06 6.77
C GLY A 195 -8.97 19.22 6.00
N SER A 196 -8.56 18.12 5.35
CA SER A 196 -9.44 17.27 4.54
C SER A 196 -10.66 16.75 5.32
N VAL A 197 -10.42 16.20 6.52
CA VAL A 197 -11.48 15.67 7.38
C VAL A 197 -12.35 16.79 7.94
N THR A 198 -11.73 17.86 8.45
CA THR A 198 -12.47 19.05 8.94
C THR A 198 -13.41 19.61 7.88
N LYS A 199 -12.95 19.76 6.63
CA LYS A 199 -13.77 20.27 5.52
C LYS A 199 -14.96 19.36 5.22
N ALA A 200 -14.76 18.04 5.29
CA ALA A 200 -15.82 17.08 5.03
C ALA A 200 -16.86 17.03 6.16
N ILE A 201 -16.45 17.20 7.42
CA ILE A 201 -17.38 17.29 8.57
C ILE A 201 -18.17 18.61 8.55
N ALA A 202 -17.56 19.70 8.09
CA ALA A 202 -18.18 21.02 8.02
C ALA A 202 -19.07 21.25 6.78
N ALA A 203 -19.10 20.29 5.83
CA ALA A 203 -19.86 20.38 4.58
C ALA A 203 -21.33 19.97 4.77
#